data_AF-A9A278-F1
#
_entry.id   AF-A9A278-F1
#
_cell.length_a   1.000
_cell.length_b   1.000
_cell.length_c   1.000
_cell.angle_alpha   90.00
_cell.angle_beta   90.00
_cell.angle_gamma   90.00
#
_symmetry.space_group_name_H-M   'P 1'
#
loop_
_entity.id
_entity.type
_entity.pdbx_description
1 polymer ?
#
loop_
_entity_poly.entity_id
_entity_poly.type
_entity_poly.pdbx_seq_one_letter_code
_entity_poly.pdbx_strand_id
1 'polypeptide(L)'
;MTVQGKSVLTKNFSVLKHNNSCLLITCKGIKKNGIHEKCPFIHEGDWGDLELTEHQNFHDAQESQNYSWLGFDTSQAIGKFSGRDGKSS
;
A
#
# COMPACT_ATOMS: atom_id res chain seq x y z
N MET A 1 -62.44 15.80 1.27
CA MET A 1 -61.37 14.79 1.35
C MET A 1 -60.23 15.29 0.51
N THR A 2 -59.18 15.84 1.11
CA THR A 2 -58.05 16.39 0.35
C THR A 2 -56.77 15.89 0.99
N VAL A 3 -56.17 14.85 0.42
CA VAL A 3 -54.89 14.30 0.86
C VAL A 3 -53.82 15.04 0.05
N GLN A 4 -53.24 16.09 0.65
CA GLN A 4 -52.11 16.78 0.04
C GLN A 4 -50.86 15.93 0.25
N GLY A 5 -50.34 15.41 -0.85
CA GLY A 5 -49.02 14.82 -0.91
C GLY A 5 -47.92 15.87 -0.86
N LYS A 6 -46.69 15.33 -0.85
CA LYS A 6 -45.37 15.98 -0.94
C LYS A 6 -44.81 16.42 0.41
N SER A 7 -43.82 15.67 0.91
CA SER A 7 -42.42 15.94 0.57
C SER A 7 -41.52 14.98 1.37
N VAL A 8 -41.10 13.89 0.73
CA VAL A 8 -39.94 13.13 1.22
C VAL A 8 -38.81 13.46 0.26
N LEU A 9 -38.08 14.52 0.56
CA LEU A 9 -36.79 14.74 -0.08
C LEU A 9 -35.90 15.54 0.86
N THR A 10 -34.96 14.84 1.49
CA THR A 10 -33.52 15.01 1.20
C THR A 10 -32.78 13.99 2.05
N LYS A 11 -32.36 12.88 1.44
CA LYS A 11 -31.27 12.08 2.01
C LYS A 11 -30.02 12.94 1.87
N ASN A 12 -29.57 13.50 3.00
CA ASN A 12 -28.27 14.15 3.11
C ASN A 12 -27.20 13.06 2.96
N PHE A 13 -26.87 12.71 1.72
CA PHE A 13 -25.65 11.98 1.42
C PHE A 13 -24.51 12.99 1.56
N SER A 14 -24.05 13.17 2.80
CA SER A 14 -22.69 13.65 3.04
C SER A 14 -21.78 12.61 2.40
N VAL A 15 -21.38 12.84 1.15
CA VAL A 15 -20.27 12.15 0.51
C VAL A 15 -19.08 12.47 1.40
N LEU A 16 -18.81 11.56 2.34
CA LEU A 16 -17.52 11.51 3.03
C LEU A 16 -16.51 11.47 1.89
N LYS A 17 -15.78 12.57 1.73
CA LYS A 17 -14.53 12.56 1.00
C LYS A 17 -13.70 11.46 1.65
N HIS A 18 -13.74 10.25 1.09
CA HIS A 18 -12.65 9.33 1.29
C HIS A 18 -11.45 10.11 0.77
N ASN A 19 -10.61 10.56 1.69
CA ASN A 19 -9.23 10.87 1.38
C ASN A 19 -8.66 9.55 0.87
N ASN A 20 -8.90 9.25 -0.41
CA ASN A 20 -8.40 8.07 -1.10
C ASN A 20 -6.91 8.29 -1.27
N SER A 21 -6.19 8.14 -0.16
CA SER A 21 -4.74 8.16 -0.10
C SER A 21 -4.29 6.80 -0.63
N CYS A 22 -4.55 6.55 -1.92
CA CYS A 22 -4.08 5.34 -2.58
C CYS A 22 -2.55 5.35 -2.51
N LEU A 23 -1.98 4.30 -1.93
CA LEU A 23 -0.54 4.15 -1.80
C LEU A 23 -0.02 3.43 -3.04
N LEU A 24 1.02 4.00 -3.64
CA LEU A 24 1.81 3.25 -4.61
C LEU A 24 2.79 2.37 -3.83
N ILE A 25 2.46 1.09 -3.71
CA ILE A 25 3.29 0.08 -3.07
C ILE A 25 4.09 -0.63 -4.16
N THR A 26 5.40 -0.77 -3.96
CA THR A 26 6.32 -1.41 -4.90
C THR A 26 7.14 -2.46 -4.18
N CYS A 27 7.45 -3.57 -4.82
CA CYS A 27 8.35 -4.56 -4.23
C CYS A 27 9.80 -4.11 -4.44
N LYS A 28 10.59 -3.99 -3.36
CA LYS A 28 12.03 -3.67 -3.46
C LYS A 28 12.82 -4.77 -4.18
N GLY A 29 12.21 -5.95 -4.30
CA GLY A 29 12.79 -7.13 -4.88
C GLY A 29 13.50 -7.97 -3.85
N ILE A 30 14.53 -8.68 -4.29
CA ILE A 30 15.23 -9.68 -3.50
C ILE A 30 16.72 -9.44 -3.56
N LYS A 31 17.44 -9.88 -2.54
CA LYS A 31 18.88 -10.02 -2.56
C LYS A 31 19.20 -11.49 -2.72
N LYS A 32 19.73 -11.86 -3.88
CA LYS A 32 20.12 -13.23 -4.19
C LYS A 32 21.63 -13.34 -4.32
N ASN A 33 22.28 -14.15 -3.49
CA ASN A 33 23.75 -14.33 -3.49
C ASN A 33 24.52 -13.00 -3.46
N GLY A 34 24.04 -12.02 -2.68
CA GLY A 34 24.62 -10.68 -2.59
C GLY A 34 24.23 -9.70 -3.70
N ILE A 35 23.56 -10.16 -4.77
CA ILE A 35 23.10 -9.34 -5.90
C ILE A 35 21.66 -8.87 -5.64
N HIS A 36 21.38 -7.59 -5.84
CA HIS A 36 20.02 -7.06 -5.78
C HIS A 36 19.30 -7.32 -7.11
N GLU A 37 18.24 -8.11 -7.07
CA GLU A 37 17.32 -8.31 -8.18
C GLU A 37 16.03 -7.50 -7.93
N LYS A 38 15.64 -6.71 -8.92
CA LYS A 38 14.43 -5.89 -8.85
C LYS A 38 13.20 -6.76 -9.13
N CYS A 39 12.13 -6.54 -8.38
CA CYS A 39 10.83 -7.13 -8.69
C CYS A 39 9.97 -6.10 -9.43
N PRO A 40 9.36 -6.43 -10.58
CA PRO A 40 8.50 -5.53 -11.34
C PRO A 40 7.10 -5.36 -10.73
N PHE A 41 6.87 -5.88 -9.52
CA PHE A 41 5.58 -5.80 -8.84
C PHE A 41 5.32 -4.39 -8.30
N ILE A 42 4.20 -3.83 -8.73
CA ILE A 42 3.69 -2.51 -8.38
C ILE A 42 2.20 -2.68 -8.10
N HIS A 43 1.74 -2.12 -6.98
CA HIS A 43 0.37 -2.20 -6.50
C HIS A 43 -0.12 -0.82 -6.10
N GLU A 44 -1.29 -0.42 -6.58
CA GLU A 44 -1.93 0.86 -6.23
C GLU A 44 -3.14 0.60 -5.34
N GLY A 45 -2.98 0.81 -4.04
CA GLY A 45 -4.01 0.40 -3.09
C GLY A 45 -3.65 0.67 -1.63
N ASP A 46 -4.10 -0.22 -0.76
CA ASP A 46 -3.84 -0.19 0.68
C ASP A 46 -3.06 -1.43 1.12
N TRP A 47 -2.40 -1.36 2.27
CA TRP A 47 -1.68 -2.50 2.85
C TRP A 47 -2.56 -3.72 3.14
N GLY A 48 -3.89 -3.53 3.23
CA GLY A 48 -4.86 -4.60 3.40
C GLY A 48 -5.20 -5.39 2.13
N ASP A 49 -4.65 -5.04 0.96
CA ASP A 49 -5.00 -5.72 -0.28
C ASP A 49 -4.43 -7.15 -0.35
N LEU A 50 -5.26 -8.07 -0.87
CA LEU A 50 -4.92 -9.48 -1.00
C LEU A 50 -3.67 -9.68 -1.88
N GLU A 51 -3.54 -8.90 -2.95
CA GLU A 51 -2.42 -8.96 -3.90
C GLU A 51 -1.06 -8.76 -3.21
N LEU A 52 -0.99 -7.89 -2.20
CA LEU A 52 0.24 -7.66 -1.41
C LEU A 52 0.58 -8.88 -0.56
N THR A 53 -0.45 -9.47 0.06
CA THR A 53 -0.30 -10.64 0.93
C THR A 53 0.15 -11.85 0.12
N GLU A 54 -0.47 -12.09 -1.04
CA GLU A 54 -0.08 -13.16 -1.96
C GLU A 54 1.35 -12.98 -2.46
N HIS A 55 1.74 -11.74 -2.79
CA HIS A 55 3.10 -11.45 -3.24
C HIS A 55 4.15 -11.60 -2.13
N GLN A 56 3.84 -11.22 -0.89
CA GLN A 56 4.69 -11.50 0.27
C GLN A 56 4.88 -13.00 0.46
N ASN A 57 3.79 -13.78 0.44
CA ASN A 57 3.84 -15.24 0.59
C ASN A 57 4.67 -15.91 -0.51
N PHE A 58 4.63 -15.38 -1.74
CA PHE A 58 5.47 -15.88 -2.83
C PHE A 58 6.97 -15.72 -2.55
N HIS A 59 7.37 -14.60 -1.95
CA HIS A 59 8.75 -14.36 -1.55
C HIS A 59 9.15 -15.20 -0.33
N ASP A 60 8.27 -15.32 0.65
CA ASP A 60 8.47 -16.15 1.86
C ASP A 60 8.65 -17.64 1.49
N ALA A 61 7.83 -18.16 0.58
CA ALA A 61 7.94 -19.52 0.08
C ALA A 61 9.25 -19.80 -0.70
N GLN A 62 9.92 -18.75 -1.18
CA GLN A 62 11.22 -18.83 -1.85
C GLN A 62 12.39 -18.48 -0.94
N GLU A 63 12.13 -18.18 0.34
CA GLU A 63 13.18 -17.88 1.29
C GLU A 63 14.13 -19.07 1.44
N SER A 64 15.41 -18.78 1.26
CA SER A 64 16.48 -19.78 1.23
C SER A 64 17.77 -19.12 1.67
N GLN A 65 18.80 -19.90 1.97
CA GLN A 65 20.08 -19.39 2.51
C GLN A 65 20.72 -18.27 1.67
N ASN A 66 20.42 -18.18 0.38
CA ASN A 66 20.95 -17.18 -0.54
C ASN A 66 19.87 -16.25 -1.09
N TYR A 67 18.68 -16.22 -0.50
CA TYR A 67 17.55 -15.41 -0.93
C TYR A 67 17.03 -14.62 0.25
N SER A 68 17.08 -13.29 0.16
CA SER A 68 16.53 -12.41 1.18
C SER A 68 15.59 -11.43 0.52
N TRP A 69 14.30 -11.50 0.86
CA TRP A 69 13.33 -10.53 0.37
C TRP A 69 13.57 -9.16 1.02
N LEU A 70 13.55 -8.10 0.21
CA LEU A 70 13.83 -6.73 0.66
C LEU A 70 12.56 -6.01 1.16
N GLY A 71 11.40 -6.66 1.09
CA GLY A 71 10.13 -6.11 1.50
C GLY A 71 9.48 -5.20 0.46
N PHE A 72 8.38 -4.59 0.87
CA PHE A 72 7.70 -3.56 0.10
C PHE A 72 8.21 -2.16 0.45
N ASP A 73 8.19 -1.27 -0.54
CA ASP A 73 8.35 0.17 -0.40
C ASP A 73 7.04 0.86 -0.73
N THR A 74 6.66 1.86 0.04
CA THR A 74 5.58 2.77 -0.35
C THR A 74 6.19 4.04 -0.86
N SER A 75 5.85 4.39 -2.10
CA SER A 75 6.10 5.74 -2.59
C SER A 75 4.93 6.61 -2.12
N GLN A 76 5.00 7.06 -0.85
CA GLN A 76 4.08 8.06 -0.31
C GLN A 76 4.82 9.41 -0.26
N ALA A 77 4.16 10.47 -0.74
CA ALA A 77 4.72 11.78 -1.09
C ALA A 77 5.96 12.19 -0.28
N ILE A 78 7.06 12.45 -1.00
CA ILE A 78 8.28 13.14 -0.58
C ILE A 78 7.96 14.10 0.57
N GLY A 79 8.18 13.68 1.82
CA GLY A 79 7.65 14.47 2.95
C GLY A 79 8.11 14.09 4.34
N LYS A 80 8.59 12.87 4.59
CA LYS A 80 9.13 12.51 5.91
C LYS A 80 10.40 11.67 5.78
N PHE A 81 11.47 12.33 5.34
CA PHE A 81 12.83 11.92 5.67
C PHE A 81 13.05 12.21 7.17
N SER A 82 12.62 11.31 8.05
CA SER A 82 13.10 11.34 9.44
C SER A 82 14.45 10.63 9.49
N GLY A 83 15.50 11.45 9.50
CA GLY A 83 16.76 11.24 10.20
C GLY A 83 17.27 9.81 10.25
N ARG A 84 18.05 9.41 9.23
CA ARG A 84 19.10 8.42 9.43
C ARG A 84 20.24 9.09 10.19
N ASP A 85 20.06 9.35 11.48
CA ASP A 85 21.14 9.71 12.40
C ASP A 85 21.92 8.45 12.74
N GLY A 86 22.70 8.00 11.75
CA GLY A 86 23.68 6.95 11.88
C GLY A 86 25.07 7.54 11.74
N LYS A 87 25.56 8.23 12.78
CA LYS A 87 27.01 8.36 13.00
C LYS A 87 27.32 8.53 14.47
N SER A 88 27.56 7.40 15.12
CA SER A 88 28.47 7.33 16.26
C SER A 88 29.85 7.81 15.81
N SER A 89 30.41 8.81 16.48
CA SER A 89 31.85 8.99 16.61
C SER A 89 32.19 9.83 17.82
#